data_AF-H9G4P8-F1
#
_entry.id   AF-H9G4P8-F1
#
_cell.length_a   1.000
_cell.length_b   1.000
_cell.length_c   1.000
_cell.angle_alpha   90.00
_cell.angle_beta   90.00
_cell.angle_gamma   90.00
#
_symmetry.space_group_name_H-M   'P 1'
#
loop_
_entity.id
_entity.type
_entity.pdbx_description
1 polymer ?
#
loop_
_entity_poly.entity_id
_entity_poly.type
_entity_poly.pdbx_seq_one_letter_code
_entity_poly.pdbx_strand_id
1 'polypeptide(L)'
;MANFQGHALPGSFFLLFGFWWAVKCVLKHYSRKLNKKNNLHRSFDKLEVIEGAVKVTFATIGILAEQFVPDGPHLYLYTREPWSWVKMMNWQHSTMYLFFGLSGVMDVLTYSPARLPLGLDRLMLAIAVFIEGFLFYFHVHNRPMLDQHIHTLLLTAIFGGSISILLEVFLRDNVILELFRSSLTILQGSWFWQVGHPWIDVLGLGCLW
;
A
#
# COMPACT_ATOMS: atom_id res chain seq x y z
N MET A 1 -6.43 -10.86 -17.20
CA MET A 1 -6.09 -9.42 -17.33
C MET A 1 -6.78 -8.69 -16.19
N ALA A 2 -6.06 -7.86 -15.45
CA ALA A 2 -6.72 -6.99 -14.49
C ALA A 2 -7.40 -5.87 -15.29
N ASN A 3 -8.72 -5.73 -15.14
CA ASN A 3 -9.48 -4.68 -15.80
C ASN A 3 -9.08 -3.31 -15.23
N PHE A 4 -9.33 -2.22 -15.96
CA PHE A 4 -9.13 -0.83 -15.48
C PHE A 4 -9.59 -0.63 -14.03
N GLN A 5 -10.72 -1.24 -13.65
CA GLN A 5 -11.28 -1.19 -12.31
C GLN A 5 -10.36 -1.80 -11.22
N GLY A 6 -9.62 -2.86 -11.55
CA GLY A 6 -8.65 -3.53 -10.67
C GLY A 6 -7.37 -2.73 -10.43
N HIS A 7 -7.04 -1.75 -11.28
CA HIS A 7 -5.89 -0.86 -11.11
C HIS A 7 -6.30 0.55 -10.62
N ALA A 8 -7.44 1.07 -11.06
CA ALA A 8 -7.95 2.37 -10.65
C ALA A 8 -8.36 2.40 -9.17
N LEU A 9 -8.91 1.28 -8.65
CA LEU A 9 -9.27 1.18 -7.24
C LEU A 9 -8.05 1.30 -6.31
N PRO A 10 -7.00 0.45 -6.40
CA PRO A 10 -5.80 0.60 -5.57
C PRO A 10 -5.10 1.93 -5.82
N GLY A 11 -5.04 2.41 -7.08
CA GLY A 11 -4.47 3.72 -7.39
C GLY A 11 -5.17 4.87 -6.66
N SER A 12 -6.51 4.83 -6.60
CA SER A 12 -7.30 5.84 -5.86
C SER A 12 -7.04 5.77 -4.35
N PHE A 13 -6.93 4.57 -3.78
CA PHE A 13 -6.56 4.40 -2.37
C PHE A 13 -5.21 5.05 -2.08
N PHE A 14 -4.16 4.74 -2.86
CA PHE A 14 -2.84 5.31 -2.64
C PHE A 14 -2.79 6.82 -2.82
N LEU A 15 -3.52 7.38 -3.79
CA LEU A 15 -3.64 8.84 -3.96
C LEU A 15 -4.29 9.51 -2.75
N LEU A 16 -5.41 8.96 -2.26
CA LEU A 16 -6.13 9.50 -1.11
C LEU A 16 -5.30 9.39 0.17
N PHE A 17 -4.68 8.23 0.43
CA PHE A 17 -3.82 8.05 1.60
C PHE A 17 -2.57 8.92 1.54
N GLY A 18 -1.91 9.01 0.38
CA GLY A 18 -0.75 9.86 0.18
C GLY A 18 -1.08 11.34 0.38
N PHE A 19 -2.21 11.81 -0.16
CA PHE A 19 -2.68 13.18 0.05
C PHE A 19 -3.03 13.44 1.52
N TRP A 20 -3.76 12.52 2.15
CA TRP A 20 -4.08 12.58 3.58
C TRP A 20 -2.83 12.68 4.44
N TRP A 21 -1.82 11.86 4.16
CA TRP A 21 -0.53 11.89 4.87
C TRP A 21 0.21 13.21 4.69
N ALA A 22 0.21 13.79 3.49
CA ALA A 22 0.80 15.09 3.24
C ALA A 22 0.10 16.20 4.05
N VAL A 23 -1.24 16.23 4.03
CA VAL A 23 -2.03 17.19 4.81
C VAL A 23 -1.79 17.01 6.31
N LYS A 24 -1.85 15.77 6.82
CA LYS A 24 -1.58 15.44 8.23
C LYS A 24 -0.20 15.91 8.66
N CYS A 25 0.84 15.69 7.84
CA CYS A 25 2.20 16.13 8.09
C CYS A 25 2.31 17.65 8.23
N VAL A 26 1.75 18.40 7.27
CA VAL A 26 1.77 19.87 7.28
C VAL A 26 1.03 20.43 8.51
N LEU A 27 -0.16 19.89 8.82
CA LEU A 27 -0.94 20.31 9.98
C LEU A 27 -0.21 20.02 11.30
N LYS A 28 0.40 18.84 11.44
CA LYS A 28 1.22 18.46 12.60
C LYS A 28 2.42 19.39 12.76
N HIS A 29 3.12 19.70 11.67
CA HIS A 29 4.26 20.60 11.69
C HIS A 29 3.87 22.03 12.12
N TYR A 30 2.85 22.60 11.48
CA TYR A 30 2.39 23.96 11.80
C TYR A 30 1.87 24.07 13.23
N SER A 31 1.15 23.06 13.70
CA SER A 31 0.59 23.09 15.04
C SER A 31 1.63 22.95 16.16
N ARG A 32 2.72 22.20 15.91
CA ARG A 32 3.89 22.17 16.81
C ARG A 32 4.53 23.55 16.93
N LYS A 33 4.61 24.29 15.82
CA LYS A 33 5.10 25.69 15.79
C LYS A 33 4.21 26.64 16.60
N LEU A 34 2.89 26.39 16.64
CA LEU A 34 1.91 27.18 17.40
C LEU A 34 1.77 26.80 18.89
N ASN A 35 2.62 25.93 19.45
CA ASN A 35 2.66 25.57 20.88
C ASN A 35 1.35 24.99 21.50
N LYS A 36 0.39 24.49 20.70
CA LYS A 36 -0.83 23.81 21.20
C LYS A 36 -0.56 22.35 21.61
N LYS A 37 0.36 22.13 22.56
CA LYS A 37 1.03 20.83 22.77
C LYS A 37 0.13 19.67 23.24
N ASN A 38 -0.72 19.84 24.25
CA ASN A 38 -1.37 18.67 24.89
C ASN A 38 -2.64 18.17 24.20
N ASN A 39 -3.62 19.04 23.94
CA ASN A 39 -4.90 18.60 23.34
C ASN A 39 -4.74 18.08 21.92
N LEU A 40 -3.76 18.61 21.18
CA LEU A 40 -3.56 18.25 19.79
C LEU A 40 -2.73 16.98 19.62
N HIS A 41 -1.76 16.70 20.49
CA HIS A 41 -1.04 15.43 20.51
C HIS A 41 -2.02 14.27 20.65
N ARG A 42 -2.94 14.36 21.63
CA ARG A 42 -3.98 13.36 21.83
C ARG A 42 -4.92 13.21 20.62
N SER A 43 -5.20 14.30 19.91
CA SER A 43 -5.99 14.23 18.67
C SER A 43 -5.24 13.51 17.56
N PHE A 44 -3.93 13.76 17.41
CA PHE A 44 -3.11 13.04 16.43
C PHE A 44 -2.95 11.55 16.77
N ASP A 45 -2.75 11.20 18.04
CA ASP A 45 -2.70 9.79 18.47
C ASP A 45 -4.01 9.05 18.11
N LYS A 46 -5.16 9.70 18.32
CA LYS A 46 -6.47 9.16 17.90
C LYS A 46 -6.55 8.99 16.38
N LEU A 47 -5.99 9.90 15.60
CA LEU A 47 -5.98 9.78 14.14
C LEU A 47 -5.11 8.61 13.68
N GLU A 48 -3.96 8.34 14.32
CA GLU A 48 -3.14 7.17 14.01
C GLU A 48 -3.88 5.86 14.35
N VAL A 49 -4.61 5.81 15.47
CA VAL A 49 -5.47 4.65 15.82
C VAL A 49 -6.59 4.46 14.80
N ILE A 50 -7.27 5.53 14.38
CA ILE A 50 -8.32 5.46 13.35
C ILE A 50 -7.73 4.96 12.02
N GLU A 51 -6.57 5.49 11.62
CA GLU A 51 -5.88 5.06 10.39
C GLU A 51 -5.51 3.57 10.44
N GLY A 52 -4.98 3.10 11.57
CA GLY A 52 -4.68 1.69 11.79
C GLY A 52 -5.94 0.82 11.71
N ALA A 53 -7.04 1.23 12.35
CA ALA A 53 -8.31 0.52 12.29
C ALA A 53 -8.89 0.46 10.87
N VAL A 54 -8.76 1.55 10.10
CA VAL A 54 -9.14 1.61 8.69
C VAL A 54 -8.32 0.61 7.89
N LYS A 55 -6.98 0.58 8.04
CA LYS A 55 -6.11 -0.41 7.37
C LYS A 55 -6.53 -1.84 7.67
N VAL A 56 -6.75 -2.19 8.95
CA VAL A 56 -7.20 -3.53 9.37
C VAL A 56 -8.55 -3.89 8.74
N THR A 57 -9.50 -2.96 8.73
CA THR A 57 -10.84 -3.18 8.17
C THR A 57 -10.77 -3.43 6.67
N PHE A 58 -10.09 -2.56 5.91
CA PHE A 58 -9.94 -2.73 4.46
C PHE A 58 -9.14 -3.99 4.11
N ALA A 59 -8.07 -4.31 4.82
CA ALA A 59 -7.32 -5.55 4.64
C ALA A 59 -8.19 -6.79 4.85
N THR A 60 -9.00 -6.79 5.91
CA THR A 60 -9.90 -7.91 6.21
C THR A 60 -10.95 -8.07 5.12
N ILE A 61 -11.59 -6.97 4.70
CA ILE A 61 -12.55 -6.99 3.58
C ILE A 61 -11.88 -7.48 2.30
N GLY A 62 -10.66 -7.01 2.00
CA GLY A 62 -9.89 -7.43 0.83
C GLY A 62 -9.60 -8.93 0.83
N ILE A 63 -9.14 -9.49 1.95
CA ILE A 63 -8.91 -10.93 2.08
C ILE A 63 -10.23 -11.70 1.88
N LEU A 64 -11.32 -11.27 2.53
CA LEU A 64 -12.61 -11.95 2.40
C LEU A 64 -13.12 -11.89 0.96
N ALA A 65 -13.00 -10.75 0.28
CA ALA A 65 -13.40 -10.59 -1.11
C ALA A 65 -12.56 -11.49 -2.04
N GLU A 66 -11.22 -11.50 -1.88
CA GLU A 66 -10.35 -12.35 -2.69
C GLU A 66 -10.62 -13.84 -2.49
N GLN A 67 -10.97 -14.26 -1.28
CA GLN A 67 -11.18 -15.67 -0.95
C GLN A 67 -12.59 -16.19 -1.29
N PHE A 68 -13.63 -15.37 -1.11
CA PHE A 68 -15.03 -15.82 -1.10
C PHE A 68 -15.94 -15.19 -2.17
N VAL A 69 -15.40 -14.40 -3.11
CA VAL A 69 -16.12 -14.10 -4.36
C VAL A 69 -16.44 -15.43 -5.07
N PRO A 70 -17.57 -15.55 -5.81
CA PRO A 70 -17.98 -16.82 -6.43
C PRO A 70 -16.88 -17.56 -7.23
N ASP A 71 -15.95 -16.83 -7.84
CA ASP A 71 -14.81 -17.37 -8.61
C ASP A 71 -13.49 -17.46 -7.82
N GLY A 72 -13.53 -17.25 -6.50
CA GLY A 72 -12.39 -17.25 -5.59
C GLY A 72 -11.87 -18.65 -5.24
N PRO A 73 -10.68 -18.75 -4.60
CA PRO A 73 -10.09 -20.01 -4.19
C PRO A 73 -10.80 -20.70 -3.02
N HIS A 74 -11.69 -20.01 -2.28
CA HIS A 74 -12.43 -20.58 -1.14
C HIS A 74 -11.54 -21.32 -0.13
N LEU A 75 -10.37 -20.73 0.19
CA LEU A 75 -9.33 -21.30 1.07
C LEU A 75 -8.63 -22.57 0.55
N TYR A 76 -8.89 -23.00 -0.69
CA TYR A 76 -8.12 -24.07 -1.32
C TYR A 76 -6.80 -23.50 -1.86
N LEU A 77 -5.68 -24.04 -1.39
CA LEU A 77 -4.32 -23.67 -1.81
C LEU A 77 -3.88 -24.41 -3.08
N TYR A 78 -4.11 -25.71 -3.10
CA TYR A 78 -3.67 -26.60 -4.18
C TYR A 78 -4.83 -27.46 -4.69
N THR A 79 -4.81 -27.70 -6.01
CA THR A 79 -5.60 -28.77 -6.63
C THR A 79 -4.90 -30.10 -6.41
N ARG A 80 -5.68 -31.16 -6.19
CA ARG A 80 -5.14 -32.50 -5.92
C ARG A 80 -4.54 -33.11 -7.19
N GLU A 81 -5.17 -32.88 -8.34
CA GLU A 81 -4.69 -33.32 -9.65
C GLU A 81 -5.13 -32.33 -10.76
N PRO A 82 -4.20 -31.74 -11.54
CA PRO A 82 -2.75 -31.71 -11.32
C PRO A 82 -2.37 -30.92 -10.06
N TRP A 83 -1.19 -31.16 -9.46
CA TRP A 83 -0.68 -30.37 -8.33
C TRP A 83 -0.35 -28.95 -8.78
N SER A 84 -1.36 -28.09 -8.78
CA SER A 84 -1.24 -26.71 -9.23
C SER A 84 -1.90 -25.75 -8.24
N TRP A 85 -1.34 -24.55 -8.14
CA TRP A 85 -1.87 -23.49 -7.29
C TRP A 85 -3.26 -23.07 -7.76
N VAL A 86 -4.22 -23.07 -6.85
CA VAL A 86 -5.56 -22.53 -7.13
C VAL A 86 -5.47 -21.02 -7.11
N LYS A 87 -5.77 -20.36 -8.24
CA LYS A 87 -5.95 -18.90 -8.31
C LYS A 87 -4.80 -18.13 -7.62
N MET A 88 -3.56 -18.42 -8.02
CA MET A 88 -2.34 -17.87 -7.40
C MET A 88 -2.36 -16.35 -7.23
N MET A 89 -2.96 -15.62 -8.17
CA MET A 89 -3.09 -14.15 -8.09
C MET A 89 -3.87 -13.69 -6.85
N ASN A 90 -4.98 -14.37 -6.54
CA ASN A 90 -5.82 -14.06 -5.38
C ASN A 90 -5.06 -14.29 -4.06
N TRP A 91 -4.17 -15.30 -4.02
CA TRP A 91 -3.28 -15.54 -2.88
C TRP A 91 -2.18 -14.48 -2.74
N GLN A 92 -1.65 -13.96 -3.85
CA GLN A 92 -0.72 -12.82 -3.83
C GLN A 92 -1.40 -11.57 -3.26
N HIS A 93 -2.62 -11.24 -3.71
CA HIS A 93 -3.41 -10.13 -3.16
C HIS A 93 -3.75 -10.35 -1.69
N SER A 94 -4.17 -11.55 -1.31
CA SER A 94 -4.47 -11.89 0.10
C SER A 94 -3.24 -11.70 1.00
N THR A 95 -2.05 -12.06 0.50
CA THR A 95 -0.78 -11.84 1.20
C THR A 95 -0.48 -10.36 1.36
N MET A 96 -0.63 -9.58 0.28
CA MET A 96 -0.47 -8.12 0.34
C MET A 96 -1.40 -7.49 1.37
N TYR A 97 -2.70 -7.82 1.34
CA TYR A 97 -3.68 -7.32 2.31
C TYR A 97 -3.32 -7.72 3.75
N LEU A 98 -2.86 -8.97 3.97
CA LEU A 98 -2.43 -9.42 5.29
C LEU A 98 -1.35 -8.53 5.89
N PHE A 99 -0.31 -8.19 5.13
CA PHE A 99 0.78 -7.35 5.64
C PHE A 99 0.35 -5.90 5.87
N PHE A 100 -0.52 -5.33 5.02
CA PHE A 100 -1.12 -4.02 5.31
C PHE A 100 -2.04 -4.07 6.54
N GLY A 101 -2.77 -5.17 6.75
CA GLY A 101 -3.57 -5.40 7.97
C GLY A 101 -2.69 -5.45 9.21
N LEU A 102 -1.59 -6.20 9.18
CA LEU A 102 -0.61 -6.25 10.28
C LEU A 102 -0.01 -4.87 10.56
N SER A 103 0.27 -4.07 9.53
CA SER A 103 0.71 -2.68 9.71
C SER A 103 -0.33 -1.83 10.44
N GLY A 104 -1.61 -1.99 10.12
CA GLY A 104 -2.71 -1.32 10.81
C GLY A 104 -2.86 -1.76 12.27
N VAL A 105 -2.66 -3.05 12.57
CA VAL A 105 -2.63 -3.55 13.95
C VAL A 105 -1.50 -2.88 14.73
N MET A 106 -0.31 -2.77 14.14
CA MET A 106 0.83 -2.11 14.79
C MET A 106 0.60 -0.61 15.00
N ASP A 107 -0.07 0.08 14.07
CA ASP A 107 -0.49 1.47 14.27
C ASP A 107 -1.43 1.60 15.48
N VAL A 108 -2.47 0.76 15.56
CA VAL A 108 -3.41 0.78 16.70
C VAL A 108 -2.69 0.49 18.01
N LEU A 109 -1.87 -0.55 18.06
CA LEU A 109 -1.21 -0.96 19.30
C LEU A 109 -0.18 0.06 19.77
N THR A 110 0.59 0.68 18.86
CA THR A 110 1.63 1.67 19.18
C THR A 110 1.04 2.92 19.84
N TYR A 111 -0.17 3.32 19.44
CA TYR A 111 -0.87 4.50 19.96
C TYR A 111 -1.97 4.17 21.00
N SER A 112 -2.06 2.90 21.38
CA SER A 112 -2.92 2.40 22.46
C SER A 112 -2.12 2.29 23.77
N PRO A 113 -2.75 1.98 24.92
CA PRO A 113 -2.04 1.76 26.19
C PRO A 113 -1.07 0.57 26.20
N ALA A 114 -1.02 -0.19 25.10
CA ALA A 114 -0.05 -1.26 24.89
C ALA A 114 1.34 -0.63 24.74
N ARG A 115 2.24 -0.91 25.68
CA ARG A 115 3.58 -0.31 25.78
C ARG A 115 4.53 -0.82 24.68
N LEU A 116 4.15 -0.72 23.41
CA LEU A 116 4.99 -1.11 22.29
C LEU A 116 6.10 -0.07 22.05
N PRO A 117 7.29 -0.51 21.62
CA PRO A 117 8.36 0.41 21.28
C PRO A 117 7.96 1.26 20.08
N LEU A 118 8.15 2.57 20.22
CA LEU A 118 7.96 3.55 19.16
C LEU A 118 8.85 3.19 17.97
N GLY A 119 8.27 3.01 16.79
CA GLY A 119 8.97 2.70 15.55
C GLY A 119 8.53 1.37 14.92
N LEU A 120 7.90 0.47 15.69
CA LEU A 120 7.33 -0.77 15.14
C LEU A 120 6.21 -0.50 14.14
N ASP A 121 5.41 0.55 14.37
CA ASP A 121 4.41 1.06 13.43
C ASP A 121 5.03 1.35 12.06
N ARG A 122 6.14 2.11 12.05
CA ARG A 122 6.88 2.45 10.82
C ARG A 122 7.57 1.24 10.21
N LEU A 123 8.19 0.37 11.01
CA LEU A 123 8.85 -0.83 10.52
C LEU A 123 7.85 -1.78 9.84
N MET A 124 6.69 -2.01 10.45
CA MET A 124 5.67 -2.90 9.89
C MET A 124 5.08 -2.32 8.60
N LEU A 125 4.89 -1.00 8.52
CA LEU A 125 4.48 -0.35 7.28
C LEU A 125 5.56 -0.47 6.18
N ALA A 126 6.84 -0.30 6.51
CA ALA A 126 7.95 -0.44 5.55
C ALA A 126 8.01 -1.86 4.98
N ILE A 127 7.82 -2.88 5.83
CA ILE A 127 7.76 -4.29 5.42
C ILE A 127 6.54 -4.55 4.53
N ALA A 128 5.36 -4.00 4.87
CA ALA A 128 4.16 -4.17 4.05
C ALA A 128 4.34 -3.61 2.64
N VAL A 129 4.87 -2.39 2.52
CA VAL A 129 5.17 -1.76 1.22
C VAL A 129 6.29 -2.50 0.48
N PHE A 130 7.29 -3.03 1.20
CA PHE A 130 8.33 -3.87 0.58
C PHE A 130 7.75 -5.14 -0.04
N ILE A 131 6.86 -5.82 0.69
CA ILE A 131 6.22 -7.07 0.22
C ILE A 131 5.29 -6.78 -0.95
N GLU A 132 4.56 -5.66 -0.93
CA GLU A 132 3.81 -5.19 -2.10
C GLU A 132 4.74 -5.09 -3.32
N GLY A 133 5.84 -4.34 -3.22
CA GLY A 133 6.80 -4.18 -4.32
C GLY A 133 7.38 -5.51 -4.80
N PHE A 134 7.71 -6.40 -3.86
CA PHE A 134 8.24 -7.72 -4.18
C PHE A 134 7.23 -8.60 -4.94
N LEU A 135 5.96 -8.61 -4.51
CA LEU A 135 4.89 -9.32 -5.20
C LEU A 135 4.64 -8.76 -6.61
N PHE A 136 4.64 -7.42 -6.75
CA PHE A 136 4.49 -6.78 -8.06
C PHE A 136 5.67 -7.06 -9.00
N TYR A 137 6.90 -7.15 -8.48
CA TYR A 137 8.07 -7.45 -9.30
C TYR A 137 7.93 -8.79 -10.03
N PHE A 138 7.43 -9.82 -9.35
CA PHE A 138 7.21 -11.13 -9.96
C PHE A 138 5.91 -11.21 -10.79
N HIS A 139 5.00 -10.24 -10.66
CA HIS A 139 3.77 -10.17 -11.45
C HIS A 139 4.02 -9.83 -12.95
N VAL A 140 5.09 -9.11 -13.26
CA VAL A 140 5.28 -8.45 -14.56
C VAL A 140 5.93 -9.35 -15.63
N HIS A 141 6.47 -10.51 -15.23
CA HIS A 141 7.09 -11.45 -16.15
C HIS A 141 6.03 -11.93 -17.17
N ASN A 142 6.24 -11.61 -18.46
CA ASN A 142 5.39 -11.91 -19.64
C ASN A 142 4.43 -10.80 -20.12
N ARG A 143 4.63 -9.53 -19.73
CA ARG A 143 3.84 -8.40 -20.27
C ARG A 143 4.54 -7.69 -21.45
N PRO A 144 3.82 -6.94 -22.31
CA PRO A 144 4.42 -6.12 -23.37
C PRO A 144 5.45 -5.11 -22.82
N MET A 145 6.44 -4.72 -23.64
CA MET A 145 7.56 -3.86 -23.18
C MET A 145 7.11 -2.53 -22.54
N LEU A 146 6.09 -1.88 -23.09
CA LEU A 146 5.56 -0.64 -22.54
C LEU A 146 4.96 -0.85 -21.14
N ASP A 147 4.21 -1.94 -20.96
CA ASP A 147 3.61 -2.30 -19.67
C ASP A 147 4.70 -2.60 -18.64
N GLN A 148 5.76 -3.32 -19.02
CA GLN A 148 6.91 -3.57 -18.16
C GLN A 148 7.62 -2.28 -17.73
N HIS A 149 7.77 -1.31 -18.64
CA HIS A 149 8.42 -0.03 -18.32
C HIS A 149 7.62 0.77 -17.30
N ILE A 150 6.31 0.89 -17.48
CA ILE A 150 5.42 1.61 -16.55
C ILE A 150 5.41 0.91 -15.18
N HIS A 151 5.37 -0.42 -15.15
CA HIS A 151 5.49 -1.18 -13.91
C HIS A 151 6.85 -0.99 -13.22
N THR A 152 7.94 -0.80 -13.97
CA THR A 152 9.27 -0.50 -13.39
C THR A 152 9.27 0.87 -12.69
N LEU A 153 8.58 1.86 -13.24
CA LEU A 153 8.41 3.18 -12.61
C LEU A 153 7.54 3.08 -11.34
N LEU A 154 6.47 2.29 -11.38
CA LEU A 154 5.66 1.96 -10.21
C LEU A 154 6.51 1.30 -9.11
N LEU A 155 7.29 0.28 -9.44
CA LEU A 155 8.18 -0.42 -8.50
C LEU A 155 9.22 0.52 -7.90
N THR A 156 9.74 1.46 -8.68
CA THR A 156 10.68 2.48 -8.19
C THR A 156 10.03 3.34 -7.09
N ALA A 157 8.77 3.75 -7.28
CA ALA A 157 8.02 4.49 -6.26
C ALA A 157 7.77 3.64 -5.00
N ILE A 158 7.40 2.36 -5.17
CA ILE A 158 7.12 1.44 -4.06
C ILE A 158 8.37 1.17 -3.23
N PHE A 159 9.47 0.75 -3.86
CA PHE A 159 10.72 0.48 -3.14
C PHE A 159 11.33 1.74 -2.52
N GLY A 160 11.30 2.87 -3.24
CA GLY A 160 11.68 4.16 -2.67
C GLY A 160 10.83 4.52 -1.45
N GLY A 161 9.51 4.26 -1.51
CA GLY A 161 8.57 4.50 -0.43
C GLY A 161 8.88 3.63 0.79
N SER A 162 9.11 2.33 0.58
CA SER A 162 9.50 1.39 1.64
C SER A 162 10.80 1.82 2.34
N ILE A 163 11.83 2.22 1.58
CA ILE A 163 13.09 2.73 2.15
C ILE A 163 12.84 4.02 2.93
N SER A 164 12.05 4.95 2.40
CA SER A 164 11.69 6.19 3.10
C SER A 164 11.00 5.91 4.44
N ILE A 165 10.03 4.98 4.46
CA ILE A 165 9.33 4.57 5.68
C ILE A 165 10.30 3.90 6.67
N LEU A 166 11.22 3.07 6.18
CA LEU A 166 12.23 2.41 7.02
C LEU A 166 13.14 3.44 7.69
N LEU A 167 13.53 4.51 6.98
CA LEU A 167 14.31 5.61 7.57
C LEU A 167 13.53 6.34 8.68
N GLU A 168 12.20 6.45 8.58
CA GLU A 168 11.36 7.03 9.65
C GLU A 168 11.37 6.22 10.95
N VAL A 169 11.81 4.97 10.94
CA VAL A 169 12.03 4.18 12.18
C VAL A 169 13.11 4.85 13.03
N PHE A 170 14.16 5.38 12.40
CA PHE A 170 15.28 6.03 13.08
C PHE A 170 15.12 7.56 13.17
N LEU A 171 14.51 8.16 12.15
CA LEU A 171 14.35 9.61 11.98
C LEU A 171 12.89 10.02 12.10
N ARG A 172 12.25 9.63 13.21
CA ARG A 172 10.83 9.87 13.48
C ARG A 172 10.51 11.37 13.47
N ASP A 173 9.31 11.71 12.99
CA ASP A 173 8.77 13.07 12.92
C ASP A 173 9.59 14.06 12.05
N ASN A 174 10.47 13.55 11.19
CA ASN A 174 11.15 14.38 10.21
C ASN A 174 10.18 14.74 9.08
N VAL A 175 9.81 16.02 9.00
CA VAL A 175 8.85 16.56 8.03
C VAL A 175 9.26 16.26 6.59
N ILE A 176 10.56 16.30 6.28
CA ILE A 176 11.06 16.04 4.93
C ILE A 176 10.82 14.58 4.56
N LEU A 177 11.11 13.64 5.47
CA LEU A 177 10.86 12.22 5.24
C LEU A 177 9.36 11.91 5.13
N GLU A 178 8.54 12.48 6.03
CA GLU A 178 7.09 12.26 6.00
C GLU A 178 6.46 12.80 4.68
N LEU A 179 6.91 13.96 4.19
CA LEU A 179 6.47 14.52 2.91
C LEU A 179 7.01 13.73 1.71
N PHE A 180 8.26 13.27 1.78
CA PHE A 180 8.87 12.45 0.73
C PHE A 180 8.14 11.11 0.59
N ARG A 181 7.90 10.41 1.70
CA ARG A 181 7.04 9.21 1.74
C ARG A 181 5.67 9.49 1.13
N SER A 182 5.00 10.58 1.55
CA SER A 182 3.67 10.93 1.03
C SER A 182 3.69 11.19 -0.48
N SER A 183 4.74 11.85 -0.98
CA SER A 183 4.94 12.12 -2.42
C SER A 183 5.14 10.83 -3.21
N LEU A 184 5.92 9.89 -2.68
CA LEU A 184 6.13 8.58 -3.30
C LEU A 184 4.86 7.74 -3.31
N THR A 185 4.03 7.80 -2.26
CA THR A 185 2.72 7.13 -2.24
C THR A 185 1.75 7.73 -3.27
N ILE A 186 1.74 9.06 -3.43
CA ILE A 186 0.96 9.72 -4.50
C ILE A 186 1.48 9.27 -5.87
N LEU A 187 2.80 9.23 -6.05
CA LEU A 187 3.43 8.77 -7.29
C LEU A 187 3.03 7.31 -7.60
N GLN A 188 3.10 6.41 -6.62
CA GLN A 188 2.63 5.03 -6.71
C GLN A 188 1.16 4.97 -7.15
N GLY A 189 0.27 5.73 -6.51
CA GLY A 189 -1.15 5.78 -6.88
C GLY A 189 -1.40 6.32 -8.29
N SER A 190 -0.60 7.30 -8.73
CA SER A 190 -0.68 7.84 -10.09
C SER A 190 -0.24 6.83 -11.15
N TRP A 191 0.80 6.04 -10.86
CA TRP A 191 1.24 4.95 -11.74
C TRP A 191 0.18 3.85 -11.85
N PHE A 192 -0.47 3.47 -10.76
CA PHE A 192 -1.60 2.52 -10.82
C PHE A 192 -2.71 2.98 -11.76
N TRP A 193 -3.05 4.27 -11.72
CA TRP A 193 -4.01 4.86 -12.67
C TRP A 193 -3.54 4.78 -14.12
N GLN A 194 -2.25 5.02 -14.36
CA GLN A 194 -1.66 4.98 -15.70
C GLN A 194 -1.54 3.54 -16.25
N VAL A 195 -1.19 2.57 -15.40
CA VAL A 195 -1.20 1.13 -15.76
C VAL A 195 -2.61 0.66 -16.10
N GLY A 196 -3.63 1.15 -15.39
CA GLY A 196 -5.01 0.79 -15.69
C GLY A 196 -5.56 1.41 -16.98
N HIS A 197 -5.00 2.53 -17.45
CA HIS A 197 -5.64 3.35 -18.46
C HIS A 197 -5.78 2.62 -19.82
N PRO A 198 -6.98 2.60 -20.44
CA PRO A 198 -7.22 1.93 -21.72
C PRO A 198 -6.36 2.38 -22.92
N TRP A 199 -5.56 3.44 -22.83
CA TRP A 199 -4.75 3.91 -23.97
C TRP A 199 -3.61 2.93 -24.28
N ILE A 200 -3.15 2.15 -23.30
CA ILE A 200 -2.15 1.10 -23.50
C ILE A 200 -2.72 0.00 -24.41
N ASP A 201 -4.02 -0.29 -24.32
CA ASP A 201 -4.72 -1.23 -25.19
C ASP A 201 -5.13 -0.59 -26.54
N VAL A 202 -5.54 0.68 -26.54
CA VAL A 202 -6.04 1.40 -27.72
C VAL A 202 -4.94 1.85 -28.69
N LEU A 203 -3.69 2.03 -28.22
CA LEU A 203 -2.57 2.45 -29.08
C LEU A 203 -1.99 1.33 -29.97
N GLY A 204 -2.50 0.10 -29.91
CA GLY A 204 -2.17 -0.94 -30.90
C GLY A 204 -0.68 -1.27 -31.04
N LEU A 205 0.15 -0.94 -30.05
CA LEU A 205 1.58 -1.26 -30.03
C LEU A 205 1.86 -2.75 -29.70
N GLY A 206 0.81 -3.58 -29.68
CA GLY A 206 0.87 -5.04 -29.54
C GLY A 206 0.93 -5.84 -30.85
N CYS A 207 0.99 -5.17 -32.00
CA CYS A 207 1.27 -5.82 -33.29
C CYS A 207 2.20 -4.95 -34.13
N LEU A 208 3.50 -5.06 -33.88
CA LEU A 208 4.57 -5.00 -34.88
C LEU A 208 5.87 -5.36 -34.14
N TRP A 209 6.43 -6.50 -34.53
CA TRP A 209 7.53 -7.30 -33.97
C TRP A 209 7.09 -8.45 -33.08
#